data_AF-A0A5C5Z384-F1
#
_entry.id   AF-A0A5C5Z384-F1
#
_cell.length_a   1.000
_cell.length_b   1.000
_cell.length_c   1.000
_cell.angle_alpha   90.00
_cell.angle_beta   90.00
_cell.angle_gamma   90.00
#
_symmetry.space_group_name_H-M   'P 1'
#
loop_
_entity.id
_entity.type
_entity.pdbx_description
1 polymer ?
#
loop_
_entity_poly.entity_id
_entity_poly.type
_entity_poly.pdbx_seq_one_letter_code
_entity_poly.pdbx_strand_id
1 'polypeptide(L)'
;MRLLSTVTLVVVSGCYMAFVAGCKQEVPSPTPVAEHDHDGADHDGHDHDEHDHDGHDHDGHDHDEHDHAIHIDAAELGLSTDDLVSLDESIHPDNLKDAVAVLQTMHETIRDGFANDDVDAAHGPLHEVGHLLEMIESTLESASLSDTQQASAKEAVKSLFDEFGSIDGNLHDDKPADYDAYAEKIDAAMKKLLEVSSDTKD
;
A
#
# COMPACT_ATOMS: atom_id res chain seq x y z
N MET A 1 3.75 -12.78 65.90
CA MET A 1 3.36 -14.13 65.42
C MET A 1 3.51 -14.16 63.92
N ARG A 2 4.43 -14.98 63.41
CA ARG A 2 4.70 -15.17 61.98
C ARG A 2 3.88 -16.38 61.52
N LEU A 3 3.13 -16.24 60.43
CA LEU A 3 2.61 -17.36 59.66
C LEU A 3 2.99 -17.09 58.20
N LEU A 4 4.16 -17.60 57.82
CA LEU A 4 4.53 -17.80 56.42
C LEU A 4 3.69 -18.98 55.91
N SER A 5 2.88 -18.74 54.88
CA SER A 5 2.15 -19.80 54.20
C SER A 5 3.00 -20.33 53.05
N THR A 6 3.40 -21.58 53.19
CA THR A 6 4.31 -22.34 52.34
C THR A 6 3.55 -22.90 51.13
N VAL A 7 4.07 -22.62 49.92
CA VAL A 7 4.24 -23.53 48.77
C VAL A 7 3.04 -24.39 48.33
N THR A 8 2.62 -24.25 47.06
CA THR A 8 2.67 -25.36 46.09
C THR A 8 2.81 -24.80 44.67
N LEU A 9 4.04 -24.80 44.15
CA LEU A 9 4.38 -24.61 42.74
C LEU A 9 4.14 -25.95 42.04
N VAL A 10 3.11 -26.05 41.22
CA VAL A 10 2.87 -27.22 40.36
C VAL A 10 3.53 -26.96 39.01
N VAL A 11 4.73 -27.52 38.82
CA VAL A 11 5.39 -27.58 37.51
C VAL A 11 4.91 -28.87 36.83
N VAL A 12 3.94 -28.77 35.93
CA VAL A 12 3.63 -29.84 34.98
C VAL A 12 4.53 -29.66 33.77
N SER A 13 5.67 -30.34 33.82
CA SER A 13 6.55 -30.58 32.68
C SER A 13 5.89 -31.59 31.74
N GLY A 14 5.23 -31.10 30.70
CA GLY A 14 4.70 -31.89 29.59
C GLY A 14 5.52 -31.67 28.32
N CYS A 15 6.58 -32.46 28.12
CA CYS A 15 7.22 -32.62 26.82
C CYS A 15 6.25 -33.34 25.87
N TYR A 16 5.52 -32.59 25.06
CA TYR A 16 4.78 -33.11 23.91
C TYR A 16 5.68 -33.01 22.66
N MET A 17 6.52 -34.02 22.45
CA MET A 17 7.17 -34.24 21.15
C MET A 17 6.22 -35.06 20.28
N ALA A 18 5.29 -34.39 19.59
CA ALA A 18 4.49 -35.01 18.55
C ALA A 18 5.23 -34.87 17.21
N PHE A 19 5.88 -35.95 16.80
CA PHE A 19 6.38 -36.18 15.44
C PHE A 19 5.16 -36.32 14.51
N VAL A 20 4.81 -35.28 13.75
CA VAL A 20 3.91 -35.43 12.61
C VAL A 20 4.76 -35.83 11.41
N ALA A 21 4.69 -37.11 11.10
CA ALA A 21 5.25 -37.71 9.90
C ALA A 21 4.68 -37.01 8.65
N GLY A 22 5.57 -36.65 7.73
CA GLY A 22 5.23 -35.98 6.49
C GLY A 22 4.24 -36.77 5.64
N CYS A 23 3.08 -36.15 5.37
CA CYS A 23 2.21 -36.53 4.29
C CYS A 23 2.89 -36.16 2.97
N LYS A 24 3.63 -37.14 2.43
CA LYS A 24 4.04 -37.19 1.03
C LYS A 24 2.77 -37.28 0.18
N GLN A 25 2.24 -36.14 -0.23
CA GLN A 25 1.12 -36.07 -1.15
C GLN A 25 1.65 -36.46 -2.53
N GLU A 26 1.29 -37.67 -2.99
CA GLU A 26 1.46 -38.07 -4.38
C GLU A 26 0.57 -37.15 -5.22
N VAL A 27 1.21 -36.21 -5.91
CA VAL A 27 0.56 -35.44 -6.97
C VAL A 27 0.13 -36.42 -8.08
N PRO A 28 -1.15 -36.46 -8.46
CA PRO A 28 -1.57 -37.21 -9.65
C PRO A 28 -0.91 -36.58 -10.87
N SER A 29 -0.32 -37.43 -11.73
CA SER A 29 0.19 -37.03 -13.04
C SER A 29 -0.88 -36.28 -13.83
N PRO A 30 -0.54 -35.13 -14.45
CA PRO A 30 -1.46 -34.49 -15.38
C PRO A 30 -1.73 -35.44 -16.55
N THR A 31 -2.99 -35.68 -16.81
CA THR A 31 -3.44 -36.33 -18.06
C THR A 31 -3.12 -35.36 -19.20
N PRO A 32 -2.54 -35.80 -20.33
CA PRO A 32 -2.35 -34.92 -21.47
C PRO A 32 -3.74 -34.53 -22.00
N VAL A 33 -4.15 -33.29 -21.74
CA VAL A 33 -5.28 -32.67 -22.43
C VAL A 33 -4.87 -32.46 -23.87
N ALA A 34 -5.74 -32.92 -24.76
CA ALA A 34 -5.59 -32.82 -26.20
C ALA A 34 -5.28 -31.38 -26.60
N GLU A 35 -4.25 -31.27 -27.43
CA GLU A 35 -3.80 -30.08 -28.12
C GLU A 35 -4.99 -29.47 -28.86
N HIS A 36 -5.33 -28.22 -28.53
CA HIS A 36 -6.20 -27.41 -29.36
C HIS A 36 -5.28 -26.51 -30.18
N ASP A 37 -5.00 -26.96 -31.40
CA ASP A 37 -4.45 -26.13 -32.47
C ASP A 37 -5.35 -24.90 -32.64
N HIS A 38 -4.77 -23.73 -32.43
CA HIS A 38 -5.22 -22.50 -33.03
C HIS A 38 -4.10 -22.00 -33.93
N ASP A 39 -4.09 -22.54 -35.14
CA ASP A 39 -3.37 -21.99 -36.28
C ASP A 39 -3.70 -20.50 -36.47
N GLY A 40 -2.64 -19.70 -36.49
CA GLY A 40 -2.49 -18.57 -37.41
C GLY A 40 -3.52 -17.44 -37.33
N ALA A 41 -3.26 -16.46 -36.46
CA ALA A 41 -3.58 -15.08 -36.76
C ALA A 41 -2.34 -14.23 -36.44
N ASP A 42 -1.46 -14.13 -37.43
CA ASP A 42 -0.49 -13.06 -37.54
C ASP A 42 -1.24 -11.73 -37.46
N HIS A 43 -1.09 -11.00 -36.35
CA HIS A 43 -1.31 -9.57 -36.35
C HIS A 43 0.06 -8.91 -36.39
N ASP A 44 0.41 -8.55 -37.63
CA ASP A 44 1.54 -7.72 -38.01
C ASP A 44 1.82 -6.64 -36.97
N GLY A 45 3.10 -6.50 -36.65
CA GLY A 45 3.62 -5.50 -35.75
C GLY A 45 3.14 -4.10 -36.15
N HIS A 46 2.58 -3.40 -35.16
CA HIS A 46 2.58 -1.96 -35.20
C HIS A 46 3.89 -1.49 -34.58
N ASP A 47 4.85 -1.23 -35.46
CA ASP A 47 5.95 -0.31 -35.19
C ASP A 47 5.31 1.02 -34.76
N HIS A 48 5.43 1.35 -33.48
CA HIS A 48 5.29 2.74 -33.05
C HIS A 48 6.66 3.38 -33.22
N ASP A 49 6.93 3.73 -34.48
CA ASP A 49 7.97 4.67 -34.84
C ASP A 49 7.92 5.86 -33.87
N GLU A 50 9.10 6.15 -33.35
CA GLU A 50 9.44 7.26 -32.47
C GLU A 50 8.65 8.53 -32.83
N HIS A 51 7.68 8.89 -31.99
CA HIS A 51 7.14 10.23 -32.02
C HIS A 51 8.13 11.14 -31.31
N ASP A 52 9.05 11.66 -32.10
CA ASP A 52 9.81 12.87 -31.81
C ASP A 52 8.80 13.97 -31.46
N HIS A 53 8.76 14.38 -30.19
CA HIS A 53 8.02 15.56 -29.76
C HIS A 53 8.85 16.80 -30.07
N ASP A 54 9.12 16.98 -31.36
CA ASP A 54 9.72 18.19 -31.89
C ASP A 54 8.73 19.34 -31.62
N GLY A 55 9.26 20.37 -30.97
CA GLY A 55 8.52 21.35 -30.18
C GLY A 55 7.23 21.88 -30.80
N HIS A 56 6.16 21.86 -30.01
CA HIS A 56 5.03 22.73 -30.25
C HIS A 56 5.41 24.16 -29.86
N ASP A 57 5.90 24.91 -30.84
CA ASP A 57 5.79 26.37 -30.82
C ASP A 57 4.29 26.69 -30.74
N HIS A 58 3.88 27.29 -29.62
CA HIS A 58 2.56 27.89 -29.47
C HIS A 58 2.55 29.20 -30.27
N ASP A 59 2.51 29.06 -31.59
CA ASP A 59 2.28 30.19 -32.48
C ASP A 59 0.90 30.76 -32.13
N GLY A 60 0.92 32.00 -31.63
CA GLY A 60 -0.17 32.63 -30.92
C GLY A 60 -1.50 32.49 -31.65
N HIS A 61 -2.48 31.94 -30.98
CA HIS A 61 -3.87 32.12 -31.38
C HIS A 61 -4.28 33.55 -31.01
N ASP A 62 -4.21 34.44 -31.99
CA ASP A 62 -5.00 35.67 -32.01
C ASP A 62 -6.48 35.26 -31.95
N HIS A 63 -7.09 35.51 -30.79
CA HIS A 63 -8.53 35.35 -30.61
C HIS A 63 -9.23 36.53 -31.28
N ASP A 64 -9.57 36.35 -32.56
CA ASP A 64 -10.58 37.16 -33.23
C ASP A 64 -11.89 37.07 -32.43
N GLU A 65 -12.13 38.13 -31.67
CA GLU A 65 -13.40 38.74 -31.27
C GLU A 65 -14.63 37.82 -31.33
N HIS A 66 -14.70 36.86 -30.40
CA HIS A 66 -15.95 36.27 -29.96
C HIS A 66 -16.30 36.80 -28.57
N ASP A 67 -17.06 37.90 -28.57
CA ASP A 67 -17.73 38.50 -27.41
C ASP A 67 -18.76 37.53 -26.82
N HIS A 68 -18.31 36.54 -26.05
CA HIS A 68 -19.09 35.80 -25.06
C HIS A 68 -18.21 35.27 -23.91
N ALA A 69 -17.17 36.02 -23.53
CA ALA A 69 -16.49 35.77 -22.26
C ALA A 69 -17.34 36.40 -21.14
N ILE A 70 -18.25 35.62 -20.55
CA ILE A 70 -18.65 35.92 -19.17
C ILE A 70 -17.40 35.68 -18.33
N HIS A 71 -16.60 36.73 -18.15
CA HIS A 71 -15.59 36.79 -17.11
C HIS A 71 -16.33 36.78 -15.78
N ILE A 72 -16.55 35.60 -15.22
CA ILE A 72 -16.99 35.46 -13.84
C ILE A 72 -15.77 35.78 -12.98
N ASP A 73 -15.77 36.96 -12.38
CA ASP A 73 -14.77 37.33 -11.39
C ASP A 73 -15.02 36.47 -10.13
N ALA A 74 -14.06 35.62 -9.77
CA ALA A 74 -14.13 34.80 -8.57
C ALA A 74 -14.32 35.66 -7.30
N ALA A 75 -13.77 36.87 -7.30
CA ALA A 75 -13.97 37.84 -6.21
C ALA A 75 -15.41 38.38 -6.20
N GLU A 76 -16.08 38.49 -7.35
CA GLU A 76 -17.50 38.90 -7.43
C GLU A 76 -18.46 37.79 -6.95
N LEU A 77 -18.08 36.53 -7.10
CA LEU A 77 -18.80 35.38 -6.52
C LEU A 77 -18.46 35.11 -5.04
N GLY A 78 -17.57 35.91 -4.43
CA GLY A 78 -17.15 35.71 -3.05
C GLY A 78 -16.34 34.43 -2.83
N LEU A 79 -15.72 33.89 -3.88
CA LEU A 79 -14.81 32.75 -3.78
C LEU A 79 -13.39 33.28 -3.58
N SER A 80 -12.97 33.41 -2.31
CA SER A 80 -11.58 33.79 -2.00
C SER A 80 -10.68 32.55 -1.97
N THR A 81 -9.42 32.71 -2.41
CA THR A 81 -8.39 31.71 -2.11
C THR A 81 -8.09 31.62 -0.62
N ASP A 82 -8.46 32.63 0.18
CA ASP A 82 -8.40 32.61 1.64
C ASP A 82 -9.47 31.72 2.29
N ASP A 83 -10.56 31.43 1.57
CA ASP A 83 -11.61 30.48 1.99
C ASP A 83 -11.31 29.04 1.53
N LEU A 84 -10.20 28.84 0.80
CA LEU A 84 -9.70 27.50 0.54
C LEU A 84 -9.23 26.95 1.89
N VAL A 85 -10.01 26.01 2.43
CA VAL A 85 -9.55 25.12 3.48
C VAL A 85 -8.20 24.58 3.02
N SER A 86 -7.14 24.87 3.78
CA SER A 86 -5.86 24.20 3.58
C SER A 86 -6.15 22.72 3.69
N LEU A 87 -6.22 22.06 2.53
CA LEU A 87 -6.23 20.61 2.44
C LEU A 87 -5.04 20.17 3.29
N ASP A 88 -5.32 19.29 4.25
CA ASP A 88 -4.41 18.75 5.25
C ASP A 88 -2.95 18.76 4.78
N GLU A 89 -2.04 19.30 5.61
CA GLU A 89 -0.64 19.43 5.25
C GLU A 89 -0.07 18.04 4.95
N SER A 90 0.10 17.75 3.66
CA SER A 90 0.51 16.44 3.19
C SER A 90 1.82 16.06 3.89
N ILE A 91 1.77 14.99 4.68
CA ILE A 91 2.94 14.52 5.41
C ILE A 91 3.93 14.01 4.38
N HIS A 92 4.97 14.80 4.12
CA HIS A 92 6.08 14.47 3.24
C HIS A 92 7.29 14.06 4.08
N PRO A 93 7.46 12.76 4.39
CA PRO A 93 8.64 12.29 5.10
C PRO A 93 9.91 12.46 4.25
N ASP A 94 10.99 12.96 4.87
CA ASP A 94 12.25 13.27 4.19
C ASP A 94 13.16 12.05 3.97
N ASN A 95 12.94 10.98 4.75
CA ASN A 95 13.77 9.78 4.73
C ASN A 95 12.93 8.53 5.01
N LEU A 96 13.52 7.36 4.78
CA LEU A 96 12.85 6.07 4.91
C LEU A 96 12.29 5.84 6.33
N LYS A 97 13.01 6.28 7.36
CA LYS A 97 12.61 6.06 8.75
C LYS A 97 11.38 6.89 9.11
N ASP A 98 11.36 8.15 8.72
CA ASP A 98 10.20 9.02 8.90
C ASP A 98 9.01 8.50 8.08
N ALA A 99 9.26 8.02 6.85
CA ALA A 99 8.20 7.47 6.01
C ALA A 99 7.55 6.22 6.62
N VAL A 100 8.36 5.30 7.16
CA VAL A 100 7.85 4.11 7.85
C VAL A 100 7.13 4.47 9.16
N ALA A 101 7.55 5.52 9.87
CA ALA A 101 6.86 5.98 11.08
C ALA A 101 5.47 6.57 10.77
N VAL A 102 5.36 7.35 9.68
CA VAL A 102 4.07 7.86 9.19
C VAL A 102 3.18 6.69 8.77
N LEU A 103 3.73 5.73 8.04
CA LEU A 103 3.01 4.54 7.61
C LEU A 103 2.50 3.73 8.80
N GLN A 104 3.29 3.62 9.88
CA GLN A 104 2.85 2.97 11.11
C GLN A 104 1.64 3.69 11.73
N THR A 105 1.67 5.02 11.80
CA THR A 105 0.56 5.81 12.34
C THR A 105 -0.71 5.63 11.52
N MET A 106 -0.57 5.60 10.19
CA MET A 106 -1.67 5.39 9.26
C MET A 106 -2.25 3.97 9.39
N HIS A 107 -1.39 2.96 9.45
CA HIS A 107 -1.78 1.57 9.72
C HIS A 107 -2.56 1.44 11.04
N GLU A 108 -2.08 2.05 12.12
CA GLU A 108 -2.77 2.04 13.42
C GLU A 108 -4.14 2.71 13.33
N THR A 109 -4.25 3.81 12.59
CA THR A 109 -5.53 4.51 12.35
C THR A 109 -6.51 3.63 11.57
N ILE A 110 -6.05 2.97 10.51
CA ILE A 110 -6.88 2.03 9.72
C ILE A 110 -7.37 0.90 10.63
N ARG A 111 -6.44 0.21 11.32
CA ARG A 111 -6.76 -0.90 12.23
C ARG A 111 -7.79 -0.47 13.28
N ASP A 112 -7.55 0.67 13.92
CA ASP A 112 -8.39 1.14 15.01
C ASP A 112 -9.77 1.60 14.50
N GLY A 113 -9.86 2.16 13.29
CA GLY A 113 -11.14 2.45 12.64
C GLY A 113 -12.00 1.20 12.49
N PHE A 114 -11.45 0.12 11.93
CA PHE A 114 -12.17 -1.16 11.82
C PHE A 114 -12.50 -1.76 13.19
N ALA A 115 -11.57 -1.75 14.15
CA ALA A 115 -11.78 -2.32 15.48
C ALA A 115 -12.87 -1.58 16.30
N ASN A 116 -13.11 -0.30 16.00
CA ASN A 116 -14.10 0.54 16.69
C ASN A 116 -15.41 0.72 15.89
N ASP A 117 -15.64 -0.05 14.82
CA ASP A 117 -16.77 0.11 13.90
C ASP A 117 -16.87 1.52 13.27
N ASP A 118 -15.75 2.23 13.16
CA ASP A 118 -15.60 3.57 12.57
C ASP A 118 -14.83 3.49 11.24
N VAL A 119 -15.46 2.83 10.25
CA VAL A 119 -14.85 2.61 8.93
C VAL A 119 -14.61 3.92 8.18
N ASP A 120 -15.43 4.94 8.42
CA ASP A 120 -15.26 6.26 7.81
C ASP A 120 -13.91 6.88 8.23
N ALA A 121 -13.49 6.68 9.48
CA ALA A 121 -12.17 7.11 9.95
C ALA A 121 -10.99 6.35 9.29
N ALA A 122 -11.22 5.11 8.84
CA ALA A 122 -10.21 4.32 8.13
C ALA A 122 -10.16 4.63 6.63
N HIS A 123 -11.27 5.11 6.04
CA HIS A 123 -11.37 5.32 4.60
C HIS A 123 -10.34 6.33 4.07
N GLY A 124 -10.24 7.53 4.67
CA GLY A 124 -9.23 8.52 4.27
C GLY A 124 -7.79 7.96 4.29
N PRO A 125 -7.32 7.42 5.42
CA PRO A 125 -6.04 6.72 5.52
C PRO A 125 -5.84 5.59 4.51
N LEU A 126 -6.87 4.83 4.13
CA LEU A 126 -6.78 3.79 3.10
C LEU A 126 -6.48 4.34 1.70
N HIS A 127 -6.95 5.55 1.38
CA HIS A 127 -6.56 6.23 0.14
C HIS A 127 -5.11 6.68 0.17
N GLU A 128 -4.71 7.29 1.28
CA GLU A 128 -3.40 7.92 1.41
C GLU A 128 -2.26 6.90 1.53
N VAL A 129 -2.54 5.71 2.07
CA VAL A 129 -1.51 4.67 2.30
C VAL A 129 -0.85 4.25 1.00
N GLY A 130 -1.59 4.23 -0.11
CA GLY A 130 -1.04 3.93 -1.43
C GLY A 130 0.06 4.91 -1.83
N HIS A 131 -0.20 6.22 -1.73
CA HIS A 131 0.78 7.25 -2.06
C HIS A 131 2.01 7.21 -1.17
N LEU A 132 1.82 6.95 0.13
CA LEU A 132 2.94 6.82 1.05
C LEU A 132 3.79 5.58 0.72
N LEU A 133 3.17 4.47 0.33
CA LEU A 133 3.90 3.26 -0.09
C LEU A 133 4.70 3.48 -1.38
N GLU A 134 4.20 4.26 -2.34
CA GLU A 134 4.96 4.67 -3.53
C GLU A 134 6.20 5.48 -3.15
N MET A 135 6.05 6.41 -2.20
CA MET A 135 7.16 7.20 -1.69
C MET A 135 8.19 6.33 -0.95
N ILE A 136 7.73 5.39 -0.11
CA ILE A 136 8.61 4.44 0.58
C ILE A 136 9.40 3.63 -0.44
N GLU A 137 8.76 3.11 -1.50
CA GLU A 137 9.46 2.41 -2.57
C GLU A 137 10.56 3.28 -3.20
N SER A 138 10.26 4.54 -3.52
CA SER A 138 11.24 5.49 -4.05
C SER A 138 12.41 5.72 -3.09
N THR A 139 12.14 5.91 -1.79
CA THR A 139 13.21 6.10 -0.79
C THR A 139 14.08 4.85 -0.64
N LEU A 140 13.51 3.64 -0.75
CA LEU A 140 14.25 2.38 -0.72
C LEU A 140 15.26 2.24 -1.87
N GLU A 141 15.07 2.91 -3.00
CA GLU A 141 16.01 2.88 -4.12
C GLU A 141 17.27 3.71 -3.87
N SER A 142 17.13 4.77 -3.06
CA SER A 142 18.23 5.67 -2.69
C SER A 142 18.87 5.34 -1.34
N ALA A 143 18.21 4.53 -0.51
CA ALA A 143 18.69 4.15 0.81
C ALA A 143 19.94 3.25 0.72
N SER A 144 20.89 3.46 1.64
CA SER A 144 22.11 2.65 1.73
C SER A 144 21.86 1.30 2.42
N LEU A 145 21.03 0.47 1.80
CA LEU A 145 20.62 -0.86 2.28
C LEU A 145 21.44 -1.96 1.61
N SER A 146 21.53 -3.12 2.26
CA SER A 146 22.01 -4.34 1.59
C SER A 146 20.95 -4.88 0.61
N ASP A 147 21.36 -5.65 -0.41
CA ASP A 147 20.45 -6.30 -1.36
C ASP A 147 19.35 -7.12 -0.66
N THR A 148 19.69 -7.76 0.46
CA THR A 148 18.72 -8.53 1.26
C THR A 148 17.71 -7.63 1.95
N GLN A 149 18.15 -6.50 2.52
CA GLN A 149 17.24 -5.52 3.12
C GLN A 149 16.36 -4.87 2.06
N GLN A 150 16.92 -4.51 0.91
CA GLN A 150 16.16 -3.90 -0.19
C GLN A 150 15.10 -4.85 -0.74
N ALA A 151 15.44 -6.12 -0.99
CA ALA A 151 14.47 -7.12 -1.42
C ALA A 151 13.38 -7.37 -0.38
N SER A 152 13.75 -7.50 0.91
CA SER A 152 12.81 -7.69 2.01
C SER A 152 11.84 -6.51 2.15
N ALA A 153 12.34 -5.29 2.00
CA ALA A 153 11.52 -4.08 2.07
C ALA A 153 10.59 -3.94 0.87
N LYS A 154 11.06 -4.19 -0.36
CA LYS A 154 10.22 -4.17 -1.57
C LYS A 154 9.11 -5.23 -1.52
N GLU A 155 9.40 -6.42 -1.03
CA GLU A 155 8.38 -7.45 -0.79
C GLU A 155 7.33 -6.99 0.24
N ALA A 156 7.77 -6.35 1.33
CA ALA A 156 6.87 -5.82 2.34
C ALA A 156 5.97 -4.69 1.79
N VAL A 157 6.54 -3.73 1.04
CA VAL A 157 5.76 -2.66 0.37
C VAL A 157 4.71 -3.27 -0.57
N LYS A 158 5.10 -4.24 -1.41
CA LYS A 158 4.16 -4.93 -2.29
C LYS A 158 3.03 -5.60 -1.52
N SER A 159 3.35 -6.30 -0.43
CA SER A 159 2.33 -6.93 0.41
C SER A 159 1.35 -5.89 0.95
N LEU A 160 1.83 -4.73 1.41
CA LEU A 160 0.95 -3.69 1.95
C LEU A 160 0.05 -3.09 0.86
N PHE A 161 0.55 -2.88 -0.36
CA PHE A 161 -0.29 -2.47 -1.49
C PHE A 161 -1.41 -3.49 -1.77
N ASP A 162 -1.06 -4.78 -1.84
CA ASP A 162 -2.03 -5.83 -2.15
C ASP A 162 -3.12 -5.91 -1.06
N GLU A 163 -2.73 -5.91 0.22
CA GLU A 163 -3.67 -6.10 1.31
C GLU A 163 -4.51 -4.83 1.58
N PHE A 164 -3.91 -3.64 1.67
CA PHE A 164 -4.68 -2.40 1.84
C PHE A 164 -5.54 -2.08 0.62
N GLY A 165 -5.03 -2.29 -0.60
CA GLY A 165 -5.81 -2.11 -1.83
C GLY A 165 -7.00 -3.06 -1.91
N SER A 166 -6.88 -4.27 -1.35
CA SER A 166 -8.03 -5.20 -1.23
C SER A 166 -9.09 -4.69 -0.26
N ILE A 167 -8.68 -4.12 0.88
CA ILE A 167 -9.59 -3.53 1.87
C ILE A 167 -10.31 -2.31 1.25
N ASP A 168 -9.55 -1.38 0.68
CA ASP A 168 -10.06 -0.17 0.03
C ASP A 168 -11.02 -0.50 -1.12
N GLY A 169 -10.62 -1.40 -2.02
CA GLY A 169 -11.45 -1.83 -3.14
C GLY A 169 -12.77 -2.46 -2.70
N ASN A 170 -12.78 -3.20 -1.58
CA ASN A 170 -14.03 -3.72 -1.04
C ASN A 170 -14.96 -2.60 -0.54
N LEU A 171 -14.42 -1.57 0.12
CA LEU A 171 -15.21 -0.41 0.55
C LEU A 171 -15.83 0.34 -0.63
N HIS A 172 -15.09 0.52 -1.72
CA HIS A 172 -15.60 1.19 -2.93
C HIS A 172 -16.63 0.39 -3.72
N ASP A 173 -16.57 -0.94 -3.65
CA ASP A 173 -17.51 -1.85 -4.31
C ASP A 173 -18.80 -2.10 -3.49
N ASP A 174 -19.03 -1.36 -2.40
CA ASP A 174 -20.10 -1.61 -1.42
C ASP A 174 -20.06 -3.06 -0.85
N LYS A 175 -18.87 -3.67 -0.79
CA LYS A 175 -18.63 -4.99 -0.20
C LYS A 175 -18.19 -4.84 1.25
N PRO A 176 -18.50 -5.82 2.12
CA PRO A 176 -17.92 -5.85 3.45
C PRO A 176 -16.40 -5.91 3.36
N ALA A 177 -15.72 -4.92 3.93
CA ALA A 177 -14.28 -4.97 4.17
C ALA A 177 -14.03 -5.51 5.59
N ASP A 178 -13.17 -6.51 5.69
CA ASP A 178 -12.81 -7.16 6.96
C ASP A 178 -11.30 -7.03 7.16
N TYR A 179 -10.89 -6.10 8.03
CA TYR A 179 -9.49 -5.88 8.33
C TYR A 179 -8.80 -7.14 8.90
N ASP A 180 -9.50 -7.91 9.74
CA ASP A 180 -8.93 -9.06 10.43
C ASP A 180 -8.49 -10.16 9.45
N ALA A 181 -9.15 -10.24 8.29
CA ALA A 181 -8.77 -11.16 7.21
C ALA A 181 -7.36 -10.87 6.63
N TYR A 182 -6.87 -9.64 6.80
CA TYR A 182 -5.62 -9.14 6.21
C TYR A 182 -4.55 -8.79 7.27
N ALA A 183 -4.96 -8.62 8.53
CA ALA A 183 -4.16 -8.10 9.64
C ALA A 183 -2.81 -8.81 9.81
N GLU A 184 -2.76 -10.14 9.76
CA GLU A 184 -1.52 -10.90 9.98
C GLU A 184 -0.43 -10.54 8.96
N LYS A 185 -0.82 -10.39 7.68
CA LYS A 185 0.12 -10.05 6.61
C LYS A 185 0.53 -8.59 6.67
N ILE A 186 -0.43 -7.69 6.96
CA ILE A 186 -0.16 -6.26 7.15
C ILE A 186 0.85 -6.09 8.28
N ASP A 187 0.61 -6.70 9.44
CA ASP A 187 1.51 -6.66 10.60
C ASP A 187 2.90 -7.22 10.27
N ALA A 188 2.96 -8.34 9.56
CA ALA A 188 4.23 -8.94 9.16
C ALA A 188 5.03 -8.03 8.21
N ALA A 189 4.37 -7.38 7.25
CA ALA A 189 5.01 -6.45 6.32
C ALA A 189 5.44 -5.16 7.03
N MET A 190 4.60 -4.59 7.90
CA MET A 190 4.94 -3.44 8.74
C MET A 190 6.16 -3.71 9.60
N LYS A 191 6.22 -4.89 10.22
CA LYS A 191 7.38 -5.32 11.01
C LYS A 191 8.65 -5.37 10.17
N LYS A 192 8.61 -5.93 8.95
CA LYS A 192 9.78 -5.95 8.04
C LYS A 192 10.26 -4.53 7.72
N LEU A 193 9.35 -3.60 7.43
CA LEU A 193 9.71 -2.21 7.14
C LEU A 193 10.31 -1.49 8.35
N LEU A 194 9.76 -1.73 9.55
CA LEU A 194 10.30 -1.19 10.80
C LEU A 194 11.72 -1.72 11.08
N GLU A 195 11.96 -3.01 10.86
CA GLU A 195 13.30 -3.60 11.01
C GLU A 195 14.30 -2.96 10.03
N VAL A 196 13.96 -2.89 8.73
CA VAL A 196 14.83 -2.30 7.70
C VAL A 196 15.10 -0.81 7.94
N SER A 197 14.06 -0.03 8.25
CA SER A 197 14.21 1.42 8.48
C SER A 197 15.05 1.73 9.72
N SER A 198 14.99 0.89 10.76
CA SER A 198 15.80 1.07 11.98
C SER A 198 17.31 0.88 11.77
N ASP A 199 17.70 0.14 10.73
CA ASP A 199 19.10 -0.12 10.36
C ASP A 199 19.69 0.97 9.44
N THR A 200 18.85 1.87 8.93
CA THR A 200 19.28 2.94 8.02
C THR A 200 19.98 4.05 8.80
N LYS A 201 21.10 4.55 8.29
CA LYS A 201 21.77 5.73 8.85
C LYS A 201 21.28 6.97 8.09
N ASP A 202 20.56 7.82 8.81
CA ASP A 202 20.18 9.17 8.35
C ASP A 202 21.41 10.07 8.14
#